data_AF-A0A9E1WBG5-F1
#
_entry.id   AF-A0A9E1WBG5-F1
#
_cell.length_a   1.000
_cell.length_b   1.000
_cell.length_c   1.000
_cell.angle_alpha   90.00
_cell.angle_beta   90.00
_cell.angle_gamma   90.00
#
_symmetry.space_group_name_H-M   'P 1'
#
loop_
_entity.id
_entity.type
_entity.pdbx_description
1 polymer ?
#
loop_
_entity_poly.entity_id
_entity_poly.type
_entity_poly.pdbx_seq_one_letter_code
_entity_poly.pdbx_strand_id
1 'polypeptide(L)'
;MPNWEPDANPFPEGKIKRISDLSYVGELKFTRHAKVHLDRPPRSLWQLTGDFGASMTVHPIEGAPYSLTITAPRGLYTDLASVPKALWFVVGPIGKHLEISILHDYLYMAWTDHREDALRQDWRFADKMFAAGMKVSGVNWLQRTLMYLAVHSCIGWGVFKSKSYTLEERMNGWLPHLEENHGRED
;
A
#
# COMPACT_ATOMS: atom_id res chain seq x y z
N MET A 1 2.78 12.88 10.68
CA MET A 1 2.91 13.83 9.55
C MET A 1 2.07 15.03 9.93
N PRO A 2 2.65 16.13 10.44
CA PRO A 2 1.84 17.30 10.76
C PRO A 2 1.34 17.96 9.48
N ASN A 3 0.03 18.23 9.40
CA ASN A 3 -0.64 18.90 8.28
C ASN A 3 -0.70 18.07 6.99
N TRP A 4 -1.07 16.79 7.11
CA TRP A 4 -1.37 15.98 5.92
C TRP A 4 -2.62 16.53 5.23
N GLU A 5 -2.46 16.98 3.99
CA GLU A 5 -3.56 17.27 3.08
C GLU A 5 -3.59 16.16 2.03
N PRO A 6 -4.69 15.40 1.91
CA PRO A 6 -4.77 14.36 0.91
C PRO A 6 -4.69 14.97 -0.50
N ASP A 7 -3.73 14.47 -1.28
CA ASP A 7 -3.50 14.85 -2.67
C ASP A 7 -4.70 14.49 -3.58
N ALA A 8 -4.50 14.49 -4.90
CA ALA A 8 -5.49 13.94 -5.82
C ALA A 8 -5.86 12.51 -5.46
N ASN A 9 -7.15 12.18 -5.53
CA ASN A 9 -7.67 10.85 -5.24
C ASN A 9 -6.90 9.79 -6.07
N PRO A 10 -6.20 8.84 -5.43
CA PRO A 10 -5.39 7.85 -6.14
C PRO A 10 -6.25 6.76 -6.79
N PHE A 11 -7.56 6.75 -6.52
CA PHE A 11 -8.49 5.78 -7.08
C PHE A 11 -9.11 6.27 -8.40
N PRO A 12 -9.07 5.43 -9.45
CA PRO A 12 -9.70 5.74 -10.72
C PRO A 12 -11.22 5.79 -10.60
N GLU A 13 -11.84 6.62 -11.44
CA GLU A 13 -13.28 6.66 -11.55
C GLU A 13 -13.82 5.46 -12.32
N GLY A 14 -14.80 4.76 -11.73
CA GLY A 14 -15.51 3.66 -12.36
C GLY A 14 -14.78 2.31 -12.34
N LYS A 15 -15.37 1.34 -13.06
CA LYS A 15 -14.87 -0.04 -13.07
C LYS A 15 -13.71 -0.18 -14.04
N ILE A 16 -12.66 -0.84 -13.59
CA ILE A 16 -11.46 -1.10 -14.38
C ILE A 16 -11.50 -2.50 -14.97
N LYS A 17 -11.16 -2.62 -16.26
CA LYS A 17 -10.93 -3.90 -16.94
C LYS A 17 -9.55 -4.46 -16.59
N ARG A 18 -8.47 -3.71 -16.88
CA ARG A 18 -7.07 -4.12 -16.61
C ARG A 18 -6.14 -2.92 -16.39
N ILE A 19 -4.94 -3.21 -15.91
CA ILE A 19 -3.81 -2.28 -15.80
C ILE A 19 -2.68 -2.79 -16.70
N SER A 20 -2.02 -1.90 -17.43
CA SER A 20 -0.82 -2.21 -18.23
C SER A 20 0.28 -1.18 -18.02
N ASP A 21 1.48 -1.50 -18.53
CA ASP A 21 2.60 -0.54 -18.61
C ASP A 21 2.99 0.05 -17.24
N LEU A 22 2.83 -0.75 -16.18
CA LEU A 22 3.19 -0.34 -14.84
C LEU A 22 4.72 -0.23 -14.73
N SER A 23 5.19 0.91 -14.24
CA SER A 23 6.59 1.19 -13.94
C SER A 23 6.70 1.93 -12.62
N TYR A 24 7.76 1.66 -11.85
CA TYR A 24 8.01 2.35 -10.59
C TYR A 24 8.62 3.73 -10.85
N VAL A 25 8.23 4.69 -10.02
CA VAL A 25 8.65 6.09 -10.10
C VAL A 25 9.29 6.47 -8.76
N GLY A 26 10.52 6.97 -8.82
CA GLY A 26 11.30 7.30 -7.63
C GLY A 26 12.14 6.13 -7.11
N GLU A 27 13.11 6.46 -6.27
CA GLU A 27 13.96 5.47 -5.60
C GLU A 27 13.29 5.04 -4.30
N LEU A 28 13.11 3.73 -4.10
CA LEU A 28 12.56 3.21 -2.85
C LEU A 28 13.57 3.40 -1.71
N LYS A 29 13.35 4.42 -0.87
CA LYS A 29 14.10 4.68 0.35
C LYS A 29 13.21 4.52 1.57
N PHE A 30 13.60 3.66 2.50
CA PHE A 30 12.79 3.41 3.69
C PHE A 30 13.64 2.96 4.88
N THR A 31 13.18 3.30 6.08
CA THR A 31 13.85 2.99 7.35
C THR A 31 13.01 2.01 8.16
N ARG A 32 13.66 1.02 8.77
CA ARG A 32 13.01 0.09 9.69
C ARG A 32 13.01 0.64 11.11
N HIS A 33 11.84 0.71 11.71
CA HIS A 33 11.63 1.00 13.13
C HIS A 33 11.39 -0.33 13.86
N ALA A 34 12.34 -0.74 14.69
CA ALA A 34 12.23 -1.94 15.51
C ALA A 34 12.56 -1.60 16.96
N LYS A 35 11.56 -1.64 17.85
CA LYS A 35 11.79 -1.61 19.30
C LYS A 35 12.22 -3.03 19.74
N VAL A 36 13.51 -3.21 20.05
CA VAL A 36 14.05 -4.51 20.52
C VAL A 36 13.67 -4.80 21.99
N HIS A 37 13.20 -3.79 22.73
CA HIS A 37 12.97 -3.85 24.19
C HIS A 37 11.51 -3.66 24.66
N LEU A 38 10.50 -3.75 23.79
CA LEU A 38 9.09 -3.74 24.21
C LEU A 38 8.55 -5.17 24.39
N ASP A 39 7.57 -5.34 25.28
CA ASP A 39 6.84 -6.61 25.44
C ASP A 39 6.00 -6.98 24.19
N ARG A 40 5.57 -5.98 23.40
CA ARG A 40 4.82 -6.15 22.14
C ARG A 40 5.15 -5.05 21.11
N PRO A 41 6.35 -5.06 20.50
CA PRO A 41 6.66 -4.10 19.46
C PRO A 41 5.77 -4.34 18.22
N PRO A 42 5.44 -3.30 17.42
CA PRO A 42 4.98 -3.54 16.06
C PRO A 42 6.02 -4.42 15.36
N ARG A 43 5.60 -5.59 14.84
CA ARG A 43 6.51 -6.66 14.40
C ARG A 43 7.48 -6.22 13.30
N SER A 44 7.07 -5.24 12.52
CA SER A 44 7.88 -4.51 11.55
C SER A 44 7.15 -3.21 11.24
N LEU A 45 7.73 -2.07 11.57
CA LEU A 45 7.23 -0.78 11.13
C LEU A 45 8.29 -0.18 10.22
N TRP A 46 7.92 0.10 8.98
CA TRP A 46 8.81 0.70 7.99
C TRP A 46 8.30 2.07 7.64
N GLN A 47 9.20 3.01 7.37
CA GLN A 47 8.84 4.36 6.99
C GLN A 47 9.50 4.74 5.67
N LEU A 48 8.74 5.23 4.71
CA LEU A 48 9.29 5.84 3.50
C LEU A 48 10.07 7.12 3.87
N THR A 49 11.33 7.21 3.44
CA THR A 49 12.16 8.41 3.64
C THR A 49 12.19 9.33 2.42
N GLY A 50 11.60 8.90 1.30
CA GLY A 50 11.26 9.73 0.14
C GLY A 50 9.93 9.30 -0.47
N ASP A 51 9.41 10.10 -1.38
CA ASP A 51 8.22 9.74 -2.15
C ASP A 51 8.51 8.54 -3.04
N PHE A 52 7.56 7.61 -3.10
CA PHE A 52 7.69 6.41 -3.92
C PHE A 52 6.37 6.16 -4.65
N GLY A 53 6.44 5.91 -5.95
CA GLY A 53 5.24 5.80 -6.75
C GLY A 53 5.31 4.74 -7.84
N ALA A 54 4.20 4.62 -8.56
CA ALA A 54 4.13 3.88 -9.81
C ALA A 54 3.24 4.60 -10.81
N SER A 55 3.69 4.63 -12.06
CA SER A 55 2.91 5.09 -13.20
C SER A 55 2.41 3.89 -13.99
N MET A 56 1.19 3.97 -14.51
CA MET A 56 0.55 2.88 -15.24
C MET A 56 -0.48 3.40 -16.24
N THR A 57 -0.91 2.52 -17.14
CA THR A 57 -2.09 2.76 -17.99
C THR A 57 -3.29 1.99 -17.45
N VAL A 58 -4.35 2.72 -17.12
CA VAL A 58 -5.63 2.16 -16.65
C VAL A 58 -6.55 1.97 -17.84
N HIS A 59 -7.09 0.76 -18.00
CA HIS A 59 -8.09 0.43 -19.02
C HIS A 59 -9.45 0.29 -18.34
N PRO A 60 -10.31 1.32 -18.37
CA PRO A 60 -11.65 1.22 -17.79
C PRO A 60 -12.54 0.24 -18.60
N ILE A 61 -13.66 -0.18 -18.02
CA ILE A 61 -14.69 -0.95 -18.75
C ILE A 61 -15.36 -0.05 -19.81
N GLU A 62 -15.56 1.21 -19.46
CA GLU A 62 -16.18 2.23 -20.29
C GLU A 62 -15.21 3.41 -20.44
N GLY A 63 -14.98 3.87 -21.68
CA GLY A 63 -14.05 4.95 -21.98
C GLY A 63 -12.68 4.51 -22.52
N ALA A 64 -11.85 5.50 -22.83
CA ALA A 64 -10.51 5.28 -23.37
C ALA A 64 -9.50 4.98 -22.24
N PRO A 65 -8.42 4.24 -22.52
CA PRO A 65 -7.32 4.09 -21.58
C PRO A 65 -6.66 5.44 -21.25
N TYR A 66 -6.22 5.61 -20.02
CA TYR A 66 -5.52 6.83 -19.56
C TYR A 66 -4.35 6.48 -18.64
N SER A 67 -3.40 7.41 -18.51
CA SER A 67 -2.27 7.29 -17.60
C SER A 67 -2.67 7.71 -16.19
N LEU A 68 -2.24 6.94 -15.20
CA LEU A 68 -2.42 7.22 -13.77
C LEU A 68 -1.09 7.03 -13.07
N THR A 69 -0.74 7.97 -12.20
CA THR A 69 0.43 7.87 -11.32
C THR A 69 -0.05 7.92 -9.88
N ILE A 70 0.39 6.96 -9.08
CA ILE A 70 0.11 6.89 -7.64
C ILE A 70 1.43 7.11 -6.91
N THR A 71 1.40 8.01 -5.92
CA THR A 71 2.58 8.35 -5.11
C THR A 71 2.24 8.12 -3.64
N ALA A 72 2.95 7.18 -3.02
CA ALA A 72 3.00 7.06 -1.58
C ALA A 72 3.94 8.15 -1.02
N PRO A 73 3.48 8.99 -0.09
CA PRO A 73 4.22 10.15 0.37
C PRO A 73 5.37 9.77 1.32
N ARG A 74 6.43 10.57 1.31
CA ARG A 74 7.50 10.53 2.31
C ARG A 74 6.90 10.60 3.71
N GLY A 75 7.35 9.70 4.57
CA GLY A 75 6.92 9.57 5.95
C GLY A 75 5.76 8.58 6.13
N LEU A 76 5.25 8.01 5.04
CA LEU A 76 4.28 6.92 5.10
C LEU A 76 4.90 5.75 5.86
N TYR A 77 4.18 5.29 6.87
CA TYR A 77 4.51 4.05 7.55
C TYR A 77 3.79 2.86 6.91
N THR A 78 4.41 1.70 6.92
CA THR A 78 3.84 0.43 6.47
C THR A 78 4.33 -0.69 7.38
N ASP A 79 3.43 -1.62 7.70
CA ASP A 79 3.77 -2.83 8.46
C ASP A 79 4.10 -4.02 7.54
N LEU A 80 4.00 -3.84 6.22
CA LEU A 80 4.10 -4.87 5.18
C LEU A 80 3.24 -6.10 5.48
N ALA A 81 2.10 -5.89 6.17
CA ALA A 81 1.23 -6.97 6.62
C ALA A 81 0.23 -7.43 5.55
N SER A 82 0.27 -6.85 4.35
CA SER A 82 -0.60 -7.21 3.21
C SER A 82 -0.42 -8.67 2.75
N VAL A 83 0.67 -9.35 3.16
CA VAL A 83 0.81 -10.81 3.02
C VAL A 83 0.36 -11.51 4.33
N PRO A 84 -0.74 -12.27 4.32
CA PRO A 84 -1.15 -13.08 5.47
C PRO A 84 -0.04 -14.01 5.95
N LYS A 85 0.12 -14.15 7.28
CA LYS A 85 1.16 -15.02 7.89
C LYS A 85 1.15 -16.46 7.39
N ALA A 86 -0.02 -16.99 7.03
CA ALA A 86 -0.13 -18.33 6.45
C ALA A 86 0.63 -18.47 5.13
N LEU A 87 0.82 -17.36 4.39
CA LEU A 87 1.60 -17.32 3.17
C LEU A 87 3.09 -17.06 3.41
N TRP A 88 3.53 -16.74 4.64
CA TRP A 88 4.94 -16.44 4.93
C TRP A 88 5.88 -17.63 4.72
N PHE A 89 5.36 -18.86 4.81
CA PHE A 89 6.13 -20.06 4.50
C PHE A 89 6.50 -20.15 3.01
N VAL A 90 5.69 -19.56 2.13
CA VAL A 90 5.88 -19.58 0.67
C VAL A 90 6.46 -18.26 0.17
N VAL A 91 6.15 -17.16 0.86
CA VAL A 91 6.47 -15.79 0.50
C VAL A 91 6.96 -15.05 1.73
N GLY A 92 8.27 -14.95 1.89
CA GLY A 92 8.84 -14.10 2.94
C GLY A 92 8.31 -12.66 2.84
N PRO A 93 8.22 -11.92 3.96
CA PRO A 93 7.63 -10.58 4.01
C PRO A 93 8.42 -9.53 3.20
N ILE A 94 9.69 -9.81 2.90
CA ILE A 94 10.56 -8.98 2.08
C ILE A 94 10.97 -9.80 0.86
N GLY A 95 10.86 -9.20 -0.32
CA GLY A 95 11.30 -9.81 -1.57
C GLY A 95 10.90 -8.97 -2.78
N LYS A 96 10.86 -9.58 -3.95
CA LYS A 96 10.54 -8.92 -5.24
C LYS A 96 9.24 -8.09 -5.22
N HIS A 97 8.26 -8.47 -4.42
CA HIS A 97 6.99 -7.78 -4.26
C HIS A 97 7.02 -6.51 -3.37
N LEU A 98 8.14 -6.18 -2.73
CA LEU A 98 8.21 -5.15 -1.70
C LEU A 98 7.68 -3.79 -2.17
N GLU A 99 8.15 -3.31 -3.33
CA GLU A 99 7.74 -2.03 -3.92
C GLU A 99 6.23 -1.93 -4.06
N ILE A 100 5.60 -2.95 -4.63
CA ILE A 100 4.15 -2.94 -4.86
C ILE A 100 3.35 -3.19 -3.58
N SER A 101 3.90 -3.88 -2.58
CA SER A 101 3.27 -4.03 -1.26
C SER A 101 3.11 -2.68 -0.57
N ILE A 102 4.10 -1.79 -0.68
CA ILE A 102 4.04 -0.45 -0.07
C ILE A 102 2.91 0.38 -0.71
N LEU A 103 2.82 0.36 -2.04
CA LEU A 103 1.75 1.07 -2.75
C LEU A 103 0.36 0.46 -2.48
N HIS A 104 0.28 -0.87 -2.31
CA HIS A 104 -0.97 -1.54 -1.92
C HIS A 104 -1.42 -1.13 -0.52
N ASP A 105 -0.52 -1.13 0.46
CA ASP A 105 -0.80 -0.67 1.82
C ASP A 105 -1.23 0.80 1.84
N TYR A 106 -0.54 1.65 1.06
CA TYR A 106 -0.91 3.06 0.90
C TYR A 106 -2.35 3.20 0.42
N LEU A 107 -2.74 2.53 -0.67
CA LEU A 107 -4.13 2.56 -1.17
C LEU A 107 -5.12 2.06 -0.11
N TYR A 108 -4.79 1.00 0.63
CA TYR A 108 -5.64 0.48 1.70
C TYR A 108 -5.87 1.46 2.84
N MET A 109 -4.95 2.41 3.06
CA MET A 109 -5.08 3.44 4.09
C MET A 109 -5.68 4.73 3.52
N ALA A 110 -5.31 5.14 2.31
CA ALA A 110 -5.66 6.43 1.74
C ALA A 110 -7.12 6.55 1.30
N TRP A 111 -7.84 5.45 1.07
CA TRP A 111 -9.23 5.53 0.60
C TRP A 111 -10.15 6.28 1.57
N THR A 112 -9.87 6.22 2.88
CA THR A 112 -10.66 6.88 3.93
C THR A 112 -10.54 8.41 3.90
N ASP A 113 -9.48 8.95 3.30
CA ASP A 113 -9.32 10.39 3.11
C ASP A 113 -10.18 10.93 1.95
N HIS A 114 -10.61 10.05 1.05
CA HIS A 114 -11.31 10.43 -0.19
C HIS A 114 -12.76 9.97 -0.24
N ARG A 115 -13.19 9.06 0.65
CA ARG A 115 -14.53 8.49 0.66
C ARG A 115 -15.04 8.24 2.07
N GLU A 116 -16.33 8.43 2.25
CA GLU A 116 -17.04 8.06 3.48
C GLU A 116 -17.14 6.54 3.65
N ASP A 117 -17.36 5.82 2.54
CA ASP A 117 -17.54 4.37 2.52
C ASP A 117 -16.53 3.67 1.59
N ALA A 118 -16.06 2.50 2.04
CA ALA A 118 -15.20 1.65 1.25
C ALA A 118 -15.93 1.14 0.00
N LEU A 119 -15.40 1.45 -1.19
CA LEU A 119 -15.95 0.94 -2.43
C LEU A 119 -15.27 -0.35 -2.86
N ARG A 120 -16.08 -1.27 -3.37
CA ARG A 120 -15.57 -2.53 -3.91
C ARG A 120 -14.70 -2.34 -5.15
N GLN A 121 -14.82 -1.20 -5.83
CA GLN A 121 -14.02 -0.89 -7.01
C GLN A 121 -12.59 -0.47 -6.64
N ASP A 122 -12.43 0.30 -5.57
CA ASP A 122 -11.14 0.73 -5.02
C ASP A 122 -10.31 -0.45 -4.53
N TRP A 123 -10.93 -1.35 -3.76
CA TRP A 123 -10.31 -2.60 -3.32
C TRP A 123 -9.82 -3.44 -4.51
N ARG A 124 -10.68 -3.62 -5.52
CA ARG A 124 -10.33 -4.36 -6.74
C ARG A 124 -9.22 -3.68 -7.52
N PHE A 125 -9.18 -2.35 -7.53
CA PHE A 125 -8.12 -1.60 -8.16
C PHE A 125 -6.78 -1.84 -7.46
N ALA A 126 -6.74 -1.69 -6.13
CA ALA A 126 -5.55 -1.96 -5.33
C ALA A 126 -5.01 -3.38 -5.58
N ASP A 127 -5.88 -4.40 -5.56
CA ASP A 127 -5.47 -5.79 -5.81
C ASP A 127 -4.98 -6.03 -7.25
N LYS A 128 -5.60 -5.39 -8.25
CA LYS A 128 -5.16 -5.47 -9.64
C LYS A 128 -3.79 -4.80 -9.84
N MET A 129 -3.59 -3.66 -9.19
CA MET A 129 -2.31 -2.96 -9.19
C MET A 129 -1.24 -3.83 -8.52
N PHE A 130 -1.57 -4.48 -7.40
CA PHE A 130 -0.70 -5.43 -6.72
C PHE A 130 -0.26 -6.59 -7.63
N ALA A 131 -1.20 -7.22 -8.33
CA ALA A 131 -0.88 -8.27 -9.29
C ALA A 131 -0.03 -7.77 -10.47
N ALA A 132 -0.29 -6.56 -10.97
CA ALA A 132 0.49 -5.95 -12.04
C ALA A 132 1.93 -5.65 -11.60
N GLY A 133 2.13 -5.03 -10.43
CA GLY A 133 3.46 -4.74 -9.91
C GLY A 133 4.25 -6.00 -9.57
N MET A 134 3.62 -7.03 -8.99
CA MET A 134 4.28 -8.32 -8.79
C MET A 134 4.79 -8.94 -10.10
N LYS A 135 4.03 -8.79 -11.20
CA LYS A 135 4.48 -9.24 -12.53
C LYS A 135 5.71 -8.45 -12.99
N VAL A 136 5.70 -7.13 -12.84
CA VAL A 136 6.81 -6.24 -13.22
C VAL A 136 8.07 -6.56 -12.42
N SER A 137 7.94 -6.77 -11.11
CA SER A 137 9.08 -7.13 -10.24
C SER A 137 9.54 -8.58 -10.39
N GLY A 138 9.02 -9.35 -11.35
CA GLY A 138 9.50 -10.71 -11.66
C GLY A 138 9.17 -11.74 -10.59
N VAL A 139 8.06 -11.55 -9.86
CA VAL A 139 7.48 -12.57 -8.98
C VAL A 139 6.93 -13.71 -9.83
N ASN A 140 7.24 -14.96 -9.46
CA ASN A 140 6.78 -16.12 -10.24
C ASN A 140 5.25 -16.23 -10.22
N TRP A 141 4.70 -16.92 -11.23
CA TRP A 141 3.25 -17.02 -11.43
C TRP A 141 2.50 -17.64 -10.25
N LEU A 142 3.05 -18.69 -9.63
CA LEU A 142 2.41 -19.37 -8.50
C LEU A 142 2.31 -18.44 -7.29
N GLN A 143 3.43 -17.83 -6.90
CA GLN A 143 3.52 -16.87 -5.81
C GLN A 143 2.56 -15.69 -6.02
N ARG A 144 2.58 -15.09 -7.22
CA ARG A 144 1.69 -13.98 -7.58
C ARG A 144 0.22 -14.37 -7.44
N THR A 145 -0.14 -15.58 -7.88
CA THR A 145 -1.53 -16.07 -7.83
C THR A 145 -1.99 -16.28 -6.39
N LEU A 146 -1.17 -16.90 -5.55
CA LEU A 146 -1.48 -17.10 -4.12
C LEU A 146 -1.66 -15.77 -3.39
N MET A 147 -0.75 -14.83 -3.61
CA MET A 147 -0.80 -13.51 -2.99
C MET A 147 -2.02 -12.71 -3.45
N TYR A 148 -2.31 -12.71 -4.75
CA TYR A 148 -3.50 -12.05 -5.30
C TYR A 148 -4.78 -12.64 -4.73
N LEU A 149 -4.92 -13.97 -4.68
CA LEU A 149 -6.12 -14.61 -4.13
C LEU A 149 -6.33 -14.29 -2.65
N ALA A 150 -5.24 -14.13 -1.89
CA ALA A 150 -5.32 -13.78 -0.48
C ALA A 150 -5.86 -12.36 -0.25
N VAL A 151 -5.32 -11.37 -0.94
CA VAL A 151 -5.80 -9.99 -0.85
C VAL A 151 -7.17 -9.81 -1.51
N HIS A 152 -7.43 -10.58 -2.59
CA HIS A 152 -8.69 -10.60 -3.34
C HIS A 152 -9.73 -11.57 -2.79
N SER A 153 -9.81 -11.69 -1.46
CA SER A 153 -10.72 -12.59 -0.76
C SER A 153 -11.76 -11.83 0.08
N CYS A 154 -12.74 -12.54 0.63
CA CYS A 154 -13.66 -11.97 1.62
C CYS A 154 -12.92 -11.42 2.85
N ILE A 155 -11.78 -12.02 3.22
CA ILE A 155 -10.93 -11.56 4.32
C ILE A 155 -10.27 -10.23 3.93
N GLY A 156 -9.66 -10.17 2.74
CA GLY A 156 -9.01 -8.96 2.24
C GLY A 156 -10.00 -7.79 2.08
N TRP A 157 -11.21 -8.06 1.58
CA TRP A 157 -12.31 -7.09 1.59
C TRP A 157 -12.68 -6.63 3.00
N GLY A 158 -12.73 -7.58 3.96
CA GLY A 158 -12.97 -7.29 5.36
C GLY A 158 -11.92 -6.35 5.98
N VAL A 159 -10.64 -6.52 5.62
CA VAL A 159 -9.53 -5.65 6.05
C VAL A 159 -9.59 -4.28 5.38
N PHE A 160 -9.93 -4.21 4.09
CA PHE A 160 -10.06 -2.97 3.35
C PHE A 160 -11.18 -2.09 3.92
N LYS A 161 -12.36 -2.68 4.15
CA LYS A 161 -13.55 -1.93 4.61
C LYS A 161 -13.52 -1.53 6.09
N SER A 162 -12.71 -2.18 6.91
CA SER A 162 -12.74 -1.98 8.37
C SER A 162 -11.91 -0.77 8.84
N LYS A 163 -11.29 -0.04 7.91
CA LYS A 163 -10.52 1.16 8.25
C LYS A 163 -11.49 2.28 8.65
N SER A 164 -11.19 2.92 9.77
CA SER A 164 -12.02 3.97 10.38
C SER A 164 -11.13 5.09 10.91
N TYR A 165 -10.17 5.51 10.09
CA TYR A 165 -9.19 6.55 10.41
C TYR A 165 -8.87 7.32 9.15
N THR A 166 -8.44 8.57 9.26
CA THR A 166 -7.72 9.24 8.17
C THR A 166 -6.28 8.74 8.07
N LEU A 167 -5.61 8.99 6.95
CA LEU A 167 -4.18 8.66 6.83
C LEU A 167 -3.37 9.41 7.89
N GLU A 168 -3.70 10.68 8.15
CA GLU A 168 -3.05 11.48 9.20
C GLU A 168 -3.18 10.82 10.58
N GLU A 169 -4.41 10.46 10.98
CA GLU A 169 -4.69 9.77 12.25
C GLU A 169 -3.95 8.45 12.34
N ARG A 170 -3.89 7.69 11.23
CA ARG A 170 -3.17 6.43 11.17
C ARG A 170 -1.67 6.61 11.36
N MET A 171 -1.07 7.57 10.67
CA MET A 171 0.35 7.87 10.79
C MET A 171 0.67 8.37 12.21
N ASN A 172 -0.17 9.23 12.76
CA ASN A 172 0.01 9.79 14.10
C ASN A 172 -0.20 8.74 15.20
N GLY A 173 -1.13 7.80 15.03
CA GLY A 173 -1.33 6.67 15.95
C GLY A 173 -0.14 5.72 16.03
N TRP A 174 0.75 5.73 15.03
CA TRP A 174 2.00 4.98 15.06
C TRP A 174 3.18 5.73 15.68
N LEU A 175 3.10 7.07 15.81
CA LEU A 175 4.18 7.89 16.42
C LEU A 175 4.55 7.48 17.85
N PRO A 176 3.62 7.14 18.78
CA PRO A 176 3.99 6.68 20.13
C PRO A 176 4.79 5.37 20.14
N HIS A 177 4.75 4.62 19.04
CA HIS A 177 5.54 3.41 18.86
C HIS A 177 6.94 3.68 18.28
N LEU A 178 7.27 4.93 17.97
CA LEU A 178 8.59 5.42 17.58
C LEU A 178 9.29 6.03 18.81
N GLU A 179 10.55 6.46 18.68
CA GLU A 179 11.27 7.12 19.78
C GLU A 179 10.78 8.56 20.01
N GLU A 180 10.97 9.08 21.22
CA GLU A 180 10.46 10.40 21.67
C GLU A 180 11.00 11.58 20.84
N ASN A 181 12.11 11.39 20.12
CA ASN A 181 12.75 12.39 19.25
C ASN A 181 12.62 12.09 17.74
N HIS A 182 11.69 11.24 17.34
CA HIS A 182 11.60 10.77 15.95
C HIS A 182 10.95 11.82 15.02
N GLY A 183 11.76 12.67 14.38
CA GLY A 183 11.35 13.58 13.30
C GLY A 183 11.18 15.06 13.71
N ARG A 184 11.62 15.44 14.91
CA ARG A 184 12.02 16.82 15.22
C ARG A 184 13.55 16.85 15.18
N GLU A 185 14.09 17.13 14.01
CA GLU A 185 15.43 17.71 13.93
C GLU A 185 15.25 19.22 13.78
N ASP A 186 16.01 19.96 14.59
CA ASP A 186 16.30 21.38 14.42
C ASP A 186 17.14 21.62 13.16
#